data_AF-A0AAX3GUF1-F1
#
_entry.id   AF-A0AAX3GUF1-F1
#
_cell.length_a   1.000
_cell.length_b   1.000
_cell.length_c   1.000
_cell.angle_alpha   90.00
_cell.angle_beta   90.00
_cell.angle_gamma   90.00
#
_symmetry.space_group_name_H-M   'P 1'
#
loop_
_entity.id
_entity.type
_entity.pdbx_description
1 polymer ?
#
loop_
_entity_poly.entity_id
_entity_poly.type
_entity_poly.pdbx_seq_one_letter_code
_entity_poly.pdbx_strand_id
1 'polypeptide(L)'
;MEQSFINGKVNLLIENYKALNEVKGSWQMGLIQHSCALAFTLKNKRISPRLVEERIELIKKNTGLFSNFRGYNMFYMATLLSFESNPESSFKMILDIYKELKSEKFWGDTYLPLTASIVYENREKMDYLTCISKMKIIYNYMRKKHPFLTSSDDYCNIALIAIHSKNLDEDLEYIEKCYEFLNENGFYKGNDLQALSQILLFSDDRTMLKCKKTIELKKEFKENDCKMNYYGYPIIGAISLLDYREDEIIEEIKNVSNKLKEEKGFGNWSLGKSNRVMISSAIVASIYADFIQNENNIGSITNNIFLNIVVAIQIACVMAATSAAIASSSSN
;
A
#
# COMPACT_ATOMS: atom_id res chain seq x y z
N MET A 1 3.69 27.48 -0.95
CA MET A 1 4.41 26.66 -1.95
C MET A 1 3.80 25.25 -1.99
N GLU A 2 3.58 24.63 -0.83
CA GLU A 2 2.90 23.33 -0.66
C GLU A 2 1.54 23.23 -1.38
N GLN A 3 0.66 24.23 -1.26
CA GLN A 3 -0.68 24.14 -1.85
C GLN A 3 -0.68 24.00 -3.39
N SER A 4 0.30 24.56 -4.09
CA SER A 4 0.45 24.41 -5.55
C SER A 4 0.89 23.00 -5.92
N PHE A 5 1.84 22.42 -5.16
CA PHE A 5 2.26 21.03 -5.32
C PHE A 5 1.14 20.04 -5.03
N ILE A 6 0.36 20.28 -3.96
CA ILE A 6 -0.84 19.50 -3.63
C ILE A 6 -1.83 19.54 -4.79
N ASN A 7 -2.18 20.72 -5.28
CA ASN A 7 -3.11 20.84 -6.41
C ASN A 7 -2.58 20.14 -7.67
N GLY A 8 -1.28 20.22 -7.95
CA GLY A 8 -0.63 19.53 -9.04
C GLY A 8 -0.79 18.01 -8.97
N LYS A 9 -0.47 17.39 -7.82
CA LYS A 9 -0.63 15.94 -7.63
C LYS A 9 -2.10 15.49 -7.65
N VAL A 10 -3.01 16.29 -7.08
CA VAL A 10 -4.46 16.01 -7.13
C VAL A 10 -4.96 16.01 -8.58
N ASN A 11 -4.59 17.02 -9.36
CA ASN A 11 -4.96 17.07 -10.78
C ASN A 11 -4.39 15.88 -11.55
N LEU A 12 -3.13 15.52 -11.30
CA LEU A 12 -2.52 14.34 -11.92
C LEU A 12 -3.24 13.03 -11.55
N LEU A 13 -3.68 12.87 -10.30
CA LEU A 13 -4.52 11.73 -9.89
C LEU A 13 -5.82 11.68 -10.68
N ILE A 14 -6.52 12.81 -10.82
CA ILE A 14 -7.79 12.90 -11.54
C ILE A 14 -7.57 12.56 -13.02
N GLU A 15 -6.52 13.08 -13.64
CA GLU A 15 -6.15 12.80 -15.03
C GLU A 15 -5.82 11.31 -15.22
N ASN A 16 -5.00 10.74 -14.35
CA ASN A 16 -4.64 9.32 -14.40
C ASN A 16 -5.86 8.41 -14.22
N TYR A 17 -6.76 8.76 -13.28
CA TYR A 17 -8.01 8.03 -13.10
C TYR A 17 -8.90 8.11 -14.35
N LYS A 18 -9.01 9.29 -14.96
CA LYS A 18 -9.76 9.50 -16.21
C LYS A 18 -9.18 8.67 -17.36
N ALA A 19 -7.86 8.69 -17.54
CA ALA A 19 -7.16 7.91 -18.57
C ALA A 19 -7.40 6.40 -18.41
N LEU A 20 -7.44 5.87 -17.18
CA LEU A 20 -7.73 4.46 -16.96
C LEU A 20 -9.13 4.02 -17.42
N ASN A 21 -10.11 4.94 -17.52
CA ASN A 21 -11.42 4.59 -18.08
C ASN A 21 -11.33 4.22 -19.56
N GLU A 22 -10.31 4.71 -20.27
CA GLU A 22 -10.09 4.45 -21.70
C GLU A 22 -9.44 3.08 -21.96
N VAL A 23 -8.89 2.43 -20.93
CA VAL A 23 -8.34 1.07 -21.04
C VAL A 23 -9.47 0.07 -21.30
N LYS A 24 -9.31 -0.79 -22.31
CA LYS A 24 -10.26 -1.87 -22.58
C LYS A 24 -10.47 -2.77 -21.36
N GLY A 25 -11.74 -2.92 -20.98
CA GLY A 25 -12.14 -3.71 -19.82
C GLY A 25 -11.95 -3.00 -18.47
N SER A 26 -11.72 -1.68 -18.48
CA SER A 26 -11.58 -0.85 -17.26
C SER A 26 -12.71 -1.02 -16.25
N TRP A 27 -13.94 -1.33 -16.69
CA TRP A 27 -15.07 -1.63 -15.80
C TRP A 27 -14.81 -2.80 -14.84
N GLN A 28 -13.90 -3.72 -15.19
CA GLN A 28 -13.50 -4.85 -14.33
C GLN A 28 -12.55 -4.43 -13.20
N MET A 29 -11.97 -3.22 -13.26
CA MET A 29 -11.02 -2.74 -12.26
C MET A 29 -11.71 -2.44 -10.92
N GLY A 30 -12.95 -1.95 -10.92
CA GLY A 30 -13.63 -1.50 -9.70
C GLY A 30 -12.78 -0.50 -8.92
N LEU A 31 -12.68 -0.68 -7.60
CA LEU A 31 -11.89 0.20 -6.72
C LEU A 31 -10.37 0.14 -6.98
N ILE A 32 -9.85 -0.90 -7.66
CA ILE A 32 -8.41 -0.97 -7.94
C ILE A 32 -7.96 0.10 -8.94
N GLN A 33 -8.89 0.65 -9.73
CA GLN A 33 -8.60 1.74 -10.66
C GLN A 33 -8.01 2.96 -9.95
N HIS A 34 -8.55 3.34 -8.79
CA HIS A 34 -8.02 4.45 -7.99
C HIS A 34 -6.60 4.19 -7.52
N SER A 35 -6.27 2.93 -7.23
CA SER A 35 -4.93 2.53 -6.80
C SER A 35 -3.92 2.57 -7.93
N CYS A 36 -4.32 2.08 -9.11
CA CYS A 36 -3.50 2.18 -10.32
C CYS A 36 -3.23 3.65 -10.69
N ALA A 37 -4.25 4.51 -10.62
CA ALA A 37 -4.11 5.94 -10.85
C ALA A 37 -3.14 6.57 -9.84
N LEU A 38 -3.32 6.26 -8.56
CA LEU A 38 -2.46 6.74 -7.48
C LEU A 38 -1.01 6.29 -7.65
N ALA A 39 -0.76 5.04 -8.04
CA ALA A 39 0.60 4.52 -8.26
C ALA A 39 1.37 5.32 -9.32
N PHE A 40 0.73 5.69 -10.43
CA PHE A 40 1.33 6.58 -11.44
C PHE A 40 1.53 8.00 -10.93
N THR A 41 0.54 8.54 -10.21
CA THR A 41 0.63 9.89 -9.62
C THR A 41 1.77 10.01 -8.62
N LEU A 42 1.97 9.00 -7.77
CA LEU A 42 3.05 8.96 -6.79
C LEU A 42 4.43 8.92 -7.47
N LYS A 43 4.54 8.31 -8.65
CA LYS A 43 5.75 8.37 -9.49
C LYS A 43 5.84 9.62 -10.38
N ASN A 44 4.94 10.59 -10.20
CA ASN A 44 4.82 11.80 -11.02
C ASN A 44 4.71 11.50 -12.54
N LYS A 45 4.02 10.40 -12.90
CA LYS A 45 3.83 9.95 -14.29
C LYS A 45 2.37 10.02 -14.70
N ARG A 46 2.16 10.27 -16.00
CA ARG A 46 0.84 10.15 -16.66
C ARG A 46 0.64 8.74 -17.19
N ILE A 47 -0.58 8.24 -17.08
CA ILE A 47 -0.97 6.94 -17.63
C ILE A 47 -1.10 7.04 -19.15
N SER A 48 -0.56 6.04 -19.85
CA SER A 48 -0.88 5.75 -21.25
C SER A 48 -1.81 4.52 -21.29
N PRO A 49 -3.08 4.68 -21.67
CA PRO A 49 -4.03 3.57 -21.72
C PRO A 49 -3.55 2.41 -22.60
N ARG A 50 -2.98 2.75 -23.76
CA ARG A 50 -2.38 1.78 -24.69
C ARG A 50 -1.25 0.98 -24.04
N LEU A 51 -0.36 1.64 -23.29
CA LEU A 51 0.74 0.96 -22.61
C LEU A 51 0.20 -0.05 -21.59
N VAL A 52 -0.81 0.36 -20.81
CA VAL A 52 -1.46 -0.53 -19.84
C VAL A 52 -2.12 -1.72 -20.53
N GLU A 53 -2.80 -1.52 -21.66
CA GLU A 53 -3.36 -2.61 -22.48
C GLU A 53 -2.29 -3.60 -22.96
N GLU A 54 -1.16 -3.09 -23.46
CA GLU A 54 -0.03 -3.93 -23.86
C GLU A 54 0.50 -4.78 -22.69
N ARG A 55 0.55 -4.21 -21.47
CA ARG A 55 0.95 -4.96 -20.26
C ARG A 55 -0.10 -5.96 -19.81
N ILE A 56 -1.38 -5.66 -19.96
CA ILE A 56 -2.47 -6.62 -19.72
C ILE A 56 -2.29 -7.83 -20.62
N GLU A 57 -2.12 -7.63 -21.93
CA GLU A 57 -1.95 -8.74 -22.89
C GLU A 57 -0.68 -9.56 -22.64
N LEU A 58 0.41 -8.92 -22.22
CA LEU A 58 1.61 -9.61 -21.77
C LEU A 58 1.31 -10.58 -20.62
N ILE A 59 0.58 -10.14 -19.61
CA ILE A 59 0.17 -10.99 -18.47
C ILE A 59 -0.74 -12.12 -18.97
N LYS A 60 -1.68 -11.81 -19.88
CA LYS A 60 -2.62 -12.82 -20.40
C LYS A 60 -1.92 -13.92 -21.17
N LYS A 61 -0.88 -13.59 -21.95
CA LYS A 61 -0.12 -14.53 -22.76
C LYS A 61 0.75 -15.48 -21.91
N ASN A 62 1.20 -15.02 -20.75
CA ASN A 62 2.14 -15.75 -19.90
C ASN A 62 1.50 -16.45 -18.69
N THR A 63 0.18 -16.36 -18.52
CA THR A 63 -0.53 -16.98 -17.38
C THR A 63 -1.78 -17.71 -17.82
N GLY A 64 -2.22 -18.72 -17.06
CA GLY A 64 -3.51 -19.38 -17.28
C GLY A 64 -4.70 -18.49 -16.89
N LEU A 65 -5.90 -18.85 -17.34
CA LEU A 65 -7.16 -18.12 -17.03
C LEU A 65 -7.52 -18.16 -15.52
N PHE A 66 -7.06 -19.17 -14.79
CA PHE A 66 -7.28 -19.33 -13.35
C PHE A 66 -6.07 -18.90 -12.51
N SER A 67 -5.12 -18.17 -13.10
CA SER A 67 -3.97 -17.66 -12.37
C SER A 67 -4.36 -16.56 -11.39
N ASN A 68 -3.70 -16.48 -10.24
CA ASN A 68 -3.87 -15.37 -9.28
C ASN A 68 -3.42 -14.01 -9.85
N PHE A 69 -2.72 -13.99 -10.99
CA PHE A 69 -2.40 -12.77 -11.74
C PHE A 69 -3.56 -12.26 -12.61
N ARG A 70 -4.72 -12.91 -12.59
CA ARG A 70 -5.94 -12.48 -13.31
C ARG A 70 -6.81 -11.58 -12.43
N GLY A 71 -7.92 -11.09 -13.00
CA GLY A 71 -8.84 -10.19 -12.30
C GLY A 71 -8.16 -8.89 -11.87
N TYR A 72 -8.37 -8.46 -10.62
CA TYR A 72 -7.80 -7.23 -10.08
C TYR A 72 -6.26 -7.19 -10.14
N ASN A 73 -5.60 -8.31 -9.82
CA ASN A 73 -4.14 -8.40 -9.86
C ASN A 73 -3.56 -8.16 -11.26
N MET A 74 -4.31 -8.48 -12.32
CA MET A 74 -3.87 -8.23 -13.70
C MET A 74 -3.69 -6.75 -13.97
N PHE A 75 -4.67 -5.93 -13.57
CA PHE A 75 -4.66 -4.49 -13.78
C PHE A 75 -3.57 -3.79 -12.97
N TYR A 76 -3.41 -4.24 -11.72
CA TYR A 76 -2.37 -3.72 -10.85
C TYR A 76 -0.97 -4.12 -11.34
N MET A 77 -0.77 -5.39 -11.71
CA MET A 77 0.50 -5.85 -12.28
C MET A 77 0.82 -5.15 -13.62
N ALA A 78 -0.20 -4.92 -14.46
CA ALA A 78 -0.02 -4.15 -15.70
C ALA A 78 0.45 -2.71 -15.44
N THR A 79 -0.04 -2.11 -14.35
CA THR A 79 0.40 -0.78 -13.88
C THR A 79 1.87 -0.82 -13.46
N LEU A 80 2.28 -1.80 -12.66
CA LEU A 80 3.69 -1.95 -12.25
C LEU A 80 4.63 -2.17 -13.45
N LEU A 81 4.28 -3.10 -14.34
CA LEU A 81 5.07 -3.41 -15.54
C LEU A 81 5.13 -2.25 -16.54
N SER A 82 4.27 -1.24 -16.41
CA SER A 82 4.35 -0.02 -17.22
C SER A 82 5.51 0.89 -16.81
N PHE A 83 6.11 0.67 -15.63
CA PHE A 83 7.31 1.38 -15.19
C PHE A 83 8.62 0.70 -15.62
N GLU A 84 8.56 -0.56 -16.05
CA GLU A 84 9.73 -1.35 -16.41
C GLU A 84 10.14 -1.12 -17.86
N SER A 85 11.46 -0.98 -18.09
CA SER A 85 12.02 -0.84 -19.43
C SER A 85 11.93 -2.14 -20.24
N ASN A 86 11.99 -3.30 -19.58
CA ASN A 86 11.86 -4.62 -20.19
C ASN A 86 10.76 -5.43 -19.47
N PRO A 87 9.49 -5.22 -19.80
CA PRO A 87 8.35 -5.78 -19.07
C PRO A 87 8.27 -7.30 -19.20
N GLU A 88 8.67 -7.91 -20.33
CA GLU A 88 8.69 -9.37 -20.50
C GLU A 88 9.63 -10.04 -19.49
N SER A 89 10.88 -9.55 -19.41
CA SER A 89 11.88 -10.08 -18.49
C SER A 89 11.48 -9.83 -17.04
N SER A 90 10.95 -8.64 -16.76
CA SER A 90 10.47 -8.26 -15.42
C SER A 90 9.35 -9.19 -14.96
N PHE A 91 8.36 -9.41 -15.82
CA PHE A 91 7.23 -10.28 -15.49
C PHE A 91 7.65 -11.73 -15.32
N LYS A 92 8.60 -12.23 -16.12
CA LYS A 92 9.17 -13.56 -15.96
C LYS A 92 9.82 -13.72 -14.58
N MET A 93 10.62 -12.76 -14.14
CA MET A 93 11.24 -12.80 -12.81
C MET A 93 10.20 -12.76 -11.68
N ILE A 94 9.15 -11.94 -11.81
CA ILE A 94 8.04 -11.92 -10.85
C ILE A 94 7.33 -13.28 -10.79
N LEU A 95 7.14 -13.95 -11.93
CA LEU A 95 6.56 -15.31 -11.96
C LEU A 95 7.46 -16.33 -11.28
N ASP A 96 8.79 -16.21 -11.42
CA ASP A 96 9.73 -17.13 -10.78
C ASP A 96 9.78 -16.91 -9.25
N ILE A 97 9.78 -15.66 -8.79
CA ILE A 97 9.63 -15.32 -7.36
C ILE A 97 8.30 -15.85 -6.81
N TYR A 98 7.20 -15.70 -7.56
CA TYR A 98 5.89 -16.23 -7.17
C TYR A 98 5.88 -17.75 -7.02
N LYS A 99 6.55 -18.48 -7.92
CA LYS A 99 6.69 -19.94 -7.80
C LYS A 99 7.50 -20.32 -6.57
N GLU A 100 8.55 -19.57 -6.28
CA GLU A 100 9.40 -19.83 -5.11
C GLU A 100 8.68 -19.56 -3.78
N LEU A 101 7.87 -18.51 -3.72
CA LEU A 101 6.99 -18.29 -2.57
C LEU A 101 6.06 -19.51 -2.36
N LYS A 102 5.54 -20.09 -3.44
CA LYS A 102 4.70 -21.30 -3.33
C LYS A 102 5.45 -22.55 -2.91
N SER A 103 6.71 -22.76 -3.33
CA SER A 103 7.53 -23.90 -2.86
C SER A 103 7.77 -23.80 -1.35
N GLU A 104 7.94 -22.59 -0.83
CA GLU A 104 8.04 -22.31 0.61
C GLU A 104 6.68 -22.31 1.36
N LYS A 105 5.64 -22.86 0.72
CA LYS A 105 4.28 -23.05 1.27
C LYS A 105 3.54 -21.76 1.61
N PHE A 106 3.89 -20.63 0.99
CA PHE A 106 3.01 -19.46 1.00
C PHE A 106 1.80 -19.77 0.11
N TRP A 107 0.61 -19.65 0.67
CA TRP A 107 -0.62 -19.95 -0.04
C TRP A 107 -0.84 -18.99 -1.21
N GLY A 108 -1.21 -19.53 -2.37
CA GLY A 108 -1.43 -18.74 -3.57
C GLY A 108 -2.84 -18.16 -3.60
N ASP A 109 -2.99 -16.93 -3.12
CA ASP A 109 -4.23 -16.15 -3.22
C ASP A 109 -3.99 -14.78 -3.87
N THR A 110 -4.88 -13.82 -3.59
CA THR A 110 -4.81 -12.48 -4.17
C THR A 110 -3.60 -11.66 -3.73
N TYR A 111 -2.96 -11.96 -2.58
CA TYR A 111 -1.84 -11.17 -2.06
C TYR A 111 -0.49 -11.65 -2.57
N LEU A 112 -0.40 -12.92 -2.96
CA LEU A 112 0.87 -13.53 -3.35
C LEU A 112 1.50 -12.90 -4.62
N PRO A 113 0.74 -12.54 -5.68
CA PRO A 113 1.29 -11.78 -6.81
C PRO A 113 1.87 -10.41 -6.42
N LEU A 114 1.18 -9.68 -5.55
CA LEU A 114 1.65 -8.39 -5.03
C LEU A 114 2.93 -8.56 -4.21
N THR A 115 2.97 -9.58 -3.37
CA THR A 115 4.15 -9.93 -2.58
C THR A 115 5.36 -10.23 -3.47
N ALA A 116 5.16 -11.01 -4.55
CA ALA A 116 6.21 -11.29 -5.52
C ALA A 116 6.72 -10.01 -6.22
N SER A 117 5.83 -9.06 -6.51
CA SER A 117 6.24 -7.74 -7.03
C SER A 117 7.07 -6.93 -6.03
N ILE A 118 6.73 -6.92 -4.75
CA ILE A 118 7.50 -6.21 -3.72
C ILE A 118 8.92 -6.77 -3.62
N VAL A 119 9.05 -8.10 -3.64
CA VAL A 119 10.36 -8.77 -3.64
C VAL A 119 11.13 -8.42 -4.92
N TYR A 120 10.47 -8.43 -6.08
CA TYR A 120 11.08 -8.03 -7.36
C TYR A 120 11.57 -6.57 -7.35
N GLU A 121 10.77 -5.63 -6.87
CA GLU A 121 11.12 -4.20 -6.82
C GLU A 121 12.33 -3.93 -5.90
N ASN A 122 12.58 -4.82 -4.94
CA ASN A 122 13.70 -4.71 -3.99
C ASN A 122 14.84 -5.71 -4.28
N ARG A 123 14.86 -6.32 -5.46
CA ARG A 123 15.88 -7.31 -5.88
C ARG A 123 17.33 -6.81 -5.83
N GLU A 124 17.54 -5.50 -5.91
CA GLU A 124 18.87 -4.88 -5.79
C GLU A 124 19.35 -4.78 -4.34
N LYS A 125 18.43 -4.76 -3.36
CA LYS A 125 18.76 -4.70 -1.92
C LYS A 125 19.03 -6.08 -1.34
N MET A 126 18.31 -7.10 -1.80
CA MET A 126 18.41 -8.46 -1.30
C MET A 126 18.04 -9.46 -2.39
N ASP A 127 18.84 -10.52 -2.51
CA ASP A 127 18.51 -11.67 -3.32
C ASP A 127 17.13 -12.26 -2.92
N TYR A 128 16.32 -12.63 -3.91
CA TYR A 128 14.93 -13.00 -3.66
C TYR A 128 14.81 -14.33 -2.88
N LEU A 129 15.73 -15.28 -3.05
CA LEU A 129 15.72 -16.54 -2.28
C LEU A 129 16.00 -16.26 -0.80
N THR A 130 16.99 -15.39 -0.54
CA THR A 130 17.32 -14.93 0.81
C THR A 130 16.13 -14.20 1.45
N CYS A 131 15.46 -13.33 0.69
CA CYS A 131 14.26 -12.62 1.14
C CYS A 131 13.14 -13.60 1.51
N ILE A 132 12.80 -14.55 0.63
CA ILE A 132 11.74 -15.54 0.88
C ILE A 132 12.06 -16.41 2.10
N SER A 133 13.31 -16.81 2.29
CA SER A 133 13.73 -17.56 3.49
C SER A 133 13.49 -16.75 4.77
N LYS A 134 13.88 -15.46 4.80
CA LYS A 134 13.60 -14.56 5.93
C LYS A 134 12.11 -14.36 6.14
N MET A 135 11.33 -14.18 5.07
CA MET A 135 9.87 -14.07 5.15
C MET A 135 9.27 -15.29 5.87
N LYS A 136 9.79 -16.49 5.62
CA LYS A 136 9.29 -17.71 6.26
C LYS A 136 9.54 -17.71 7.77
N ILE A 137 10.71 -17.24 8.20
CA ILE A 137 11.05 -17.08 9.62
C ILE A 137 10.08 -16.10 10.29
N ILE A 138 9.87 -14.93 9.69
CA ILE A 138 8.95 -13.90 10.19
C ILE A 138 7.52 -14.43 10.27
N TYR A 139 7.02 -15.05 9.19
CA TYR A 139 5.67 -15.59 9.16
C TYR A 139 5.45 -16.62 10.27
N ASN A 140 6.40 -17.53 10.49
CA ASN A 140 6.32 -18.52 11.55
C ASN A 140 6.34 -17.89 12.95
N TYR A 141 7.17 -16.85 13.16
CA TYR A 141 7.18 -16.09 14.41
C TYR A 141 5.82 -15.45 14.68
N MET A 142 5.28 -14.73 13.68
CA MET A 142 3.99 -14.06 13.79
C MET A 142 2.84 -15.05 14.00
N ARG A 143 2.80 -16.18 13.26
CA ARG A 143 1.79 -17.23 13.45
C ARG A 143 1.87 -17.87 14.83
N LYS A 144 3.05 -17.95 15.45
CA LYS A 144 3.21 -18.45 16.83
C LYS A 144 2.64 -17.47 17.85
N LYS A 145 2.82 -16.17 17.65
CA LYS A 145 2.33 -15.10 18.54
C LYS A 145 0.84 -14.79 18.35
N HIS A 146 0.38 -14.73 17.10
CA HIS A 146 -0.99 -14.37 16.71
C HIS A 146 -1.61 -15.39 15.74
N PRO A 147 -1.91 -16.63 16.18
CA PRO A 147 -2.37 -17.71 15.29
C PRO A 147 -3.65 -17.43 14.50
N PHE A 148 -4.51 -16.54 15.00
CA PHE A 148 -5.79 -16.20 14.35
C PHE A 148 -5.73 -14.92 13.52
N LEU A 149 -4.66 -14.11 13.66
CA LEU A 149 -4.55 -12.83 12.94
C LEU A 149 -3.63 -12.92 11.74
N THR A 150 -2.56 -13.71 11.85
CA THR A 150 -1.53 -13.70 10.82
C THR A 150 -1.98 -14.51 9.61
N SER A 151 -2.16 -13.90 8.45
CA SER A 151 -2.65 -14.58 7.25
C SER A 151 -1.87 -14.15 6.01
N SER A 152 -2.45 -14.34 4.82
CA SER A 152 -1.83 -13.95 3.56
C SER A 152 -1.84 -12.45 3.30
N ASP A 153 -2.72 -11.70 3.97
CA ASP A 153 -2.71 -10.24 4.03
C ASP A 153 -1.39 -9.67 4.59
N ASP A 154 -0.73 -10.39 5.49
CA ASP A 154 0.56 -9.99 6.06
C ASP A 154 1.75 -10.17 5.11
N TYR A 155 1.63 -10.96 4.03
CA TYR A 155 2.79 -11.37 3.22
C TYR A 155 3.59 -10.18 2.66
N CYS A 156 2.90 -9.11 2.26
CA CYS A 156 3.54 -7.90 1.76
C CYS A 156 4.38 -7.19 2.84
N ASN A 157 3.83 -7.03 4.04
CA ASN A 157 4.56 -6.41 5.15
C ASN A 157 5.70 -7.31 5.63
N ILE A 158 5.49 -8.62 5.64
CA ILE A 158 6.53 -9.61 5.95
C ILE A 158 7.70 -9.51 4.97
N ALA A 159 7.43 -9.34 3.67
CA ALA A 159 8.46 -9.12 2.66
C ALA A 159 9.26 -7.84 2.96
N LEU A 160 8.58 -6.74 3.28
CA LEU A 160 9.23 -5.48 3.61
C LEU A 160 10.12 -5.58 4.87
N ILE A 161 9.63 -6.24 5.93
CA ILE A 161 10.42 -6.52 7.13
C ILE A 161 11.65 -7.36 6.77
N ALA A 162 11.49 -8.42 5.97
CA ALA A 162 12.59 -9.27 5.55
C ALA A 162 13.70 -8.50 4.82
N ILE A 163 13.32 -7.57 3.94
CA ILE A 163 14.23 -6.73 3.14
C ILE A 163 14.96 -5.71 4.01
N HIS A 164 14.28 -5.10 4.97
CA HIS A 164 14.76 -3.90 5.67
C HIS A 164 15.30 -4.14 7.08
N SER A 165 14.92 -5.25 7.72
CA SER A 165 15.37 -5.56 9.06
C SER A 165 16.88 -5.82 9.08
N LYS A 166 17.56 -5.09 9.97
CA LYS A 166 18.98 -5.27 10.27
C LYS A 166 19.19 -6.26 11.41
N ASN A 167 18.28 -6.25 12.40
CA ASN A 167 18.27 -7.18 13.52
C ASN A 167 16.85 -7.72 13.70
N LEU A 168 16.64 -8.94 13.20
CA LEU A 168 15.30 -9.50 13.05
C LEU A 168 14.60 -9.73 14.40
N ASP A 169 15.32 -10.21 15.40
CA ASP A 169 14.73 -10.54 16.70
C ASP A 169 14.30 -9.26 17.44
N GLU A 170 15.16 -8.24 17.47
CA GLU A 170 14.84 -6.94 18.07
C GLU A 170 13.67 -6.24 17.34
N ASP A 171 13.68 -6.30 16.00
CA ASP A 171 12.63 -5.69 15.18
C ASP A 171 11.27 -6.38 15.40
N LEU A 172 11.25 -7.72 15.52
CA LEU A 172 10.03 -8.48 15.81
C LEU A 172 9.51 -8.23 17.23
N GLU A 173 10.39 -8.12 18.23
CA GLU A 173 9.99 -7.73 19.58
C GLU A 173 9.42 -6.31 19.63
N TYR A 174 9.99 -5.37 18.88
CA TYR A 174 9.49 -4.01 18.80
C TYR A 174 8.10 -3.95 18.16
N ILE A 175 7.86 -4.71 17.07
CA ILE A 175 6.53 -4.82 16.45
C ILE A 175 5.49 -5.29 17.48
N GLU A 176 5.80 -6.33 18.26
CA GLU A 176 4.88 -6.85 19.28
C GLU A 176 4.59 -5.82 20.38
N LYS A 177 5.61 -5.09 20.86
CA LYS A 177 5.42 -4.00 21.84
C LYS A 177 4.52 -2.89 21.28
N CYS A 178 4.71 -2.50 20.02
CA CYS A 178 3.85 -1.53 19.34
C CYS A 178 2.39 -2.03 19.26
N TYR A 179 2.20 -3.30 18.89
CA TYR A 179 0.86 -3.91 18.79
C TYR A 179 0.12 -3.87 20.13
N GLU A 180 0.77 -4.32 21.20
CA GLU A 180 0.19 -4.34 22.55
C GLU A 180 -0.13 -2.92 23.03
N PHE A 181 0.82 -2.00 22.92
CA PHE A 181 0.65 -0.61 23.33
C PHE A 181 -0.51 0.08 22.59
N LEU A 182 -0.60 -0.08 21.27
CA LEU A 182 -1.68 0.53 20.49
C LEU A 182 -3.05 -0.09 20.80
N ASN A 183 -3.11 -1.42 21.02
CA ASN A 183 -4.34 -2.11 21.41
C ASN A 183 -4.88 -1.58 22.74
N GLU A 184 -4.00 -1.42 23.74
CA GLU A 184 -4.36 -0.86 25.05
C GLU A 184 -4.82 0.60 24.96
N ASN A 185 -4.38 1.33 23.93
CA ASN A 185 -4.69 2.75 23.72
C ASN A 185 -5.73 2.97 22.60
N GLY A 186 -6.68 2.06 22.48
CA GLY A 186 -7.93 2.29 21.75
C GLY A 186 -7.91 1.89 20.27
N PHE A 187 -6.88 1.19 19.79
CA PHE A 187 -6.93 0.48 18.50
C PHE A 187 -7.59 -0.88 18.67
N TYR A 188 -8.50 -1.23 17.76
CA TYR A 188 -9.16 -2.53 17.82
C TYR A 188 -8.20 -3.65 17.42
N LYS A 189 -8.20 -4.73 18.20
CA LYS A 189 -7.47 -5.95 17.92
C LYS A 189 -7.89 -6.51 16.55
N GLY A 190 -6.92 -6.73 15.66
CA GLY A 190 -7.17 -7.28 14.33
C GLY A 190 -5.93 -7.28 13.45
N ASN A 191 -6.07 -7.76 12.21
CA ASN A 191 -4.99 -7.74 11.23
C ASN A 191 -4.54 -6.31 10.91
N ASP A 192 -5.47 -5.36 10.79
CA ASP A 192 -5.15 -3.95 10.52
C ASP A 192 -4.22 -3.32 11.57
N LEU A 193 -4.37 -3.73 12.84
CA LEU A 193 -3.48 -3.30 13.93
C LEU A 193 -2.11 -3.97 13.84
N GLN A 194 -2.06 -5.24 13.45
CA GLN A 194 -0.80 -5.95 13.18
C GLN A 194 -0.05 -5.25 12.02
N ALA A 195 -0.74 -4.97 10.91
CA ALA A 195 -0.19 -4.21 9.79
C ALA A 195 0.31 -2.82 10.21
N LEU A 196 -0.44 -2.09 11.04
CA LEU A 196 0.00 -0.81 11.60
C LEU A 196 1.30 -0.95 12.41
N SER A 197 1.37 -1.92 13.33
CA SER A 197 2.57 -2.13 14.16
C SER A 197 3.82 -2.45 13.34
N GLN A 198 3.67 -3.16 12.22
CA GLN A 198 4.74 -3.44 11.27
C GLN A 198 5.23 -2.18 10.54
N ILE A 199 4.31 -1.28 10.17
CA ILE A 199 4.69 0.00 9.54
C ILE A 199 5.53 0.86 10.49
N LEU A 200 5.25 0.84 11.79
CA LEU A 200 6.02 1.62 12.78
C LEU A 200 7.47 1.16 12.92
N LEU A 201 7.81 -0.07 12.48
CA LEU A 201 9.19 -0.57 12.45
C LEU A 201 10.12 0.31 11.62
N PHE A 202 9.59 1.00 10.60
CA PHE A 202 10.37 1.80 9.67
C PHE A 202 10.76 3.19 10.20
N SER A 203 10.40 3.51 11.45
CA SER A 203 11.05 4.61 12.16
C SER A 203 12.44 4.19 12.62
N ASP A 204 13.41 5.09 12.66
CA ASP A 204 14.69 4.82 13.35
C ASP A 204 14.54 4.88 14.88
N ASP A 205 13.44 5.47 15.37
CA ASP A 205 13.10 5.53 16.80
C ASP A 205 12.40 4.22 17.23
N ARG A 206 13.05 3.48 18.15
CA ARG A 206 12.52 2.24 18.76
C ARG A 206 11.79 2.50 20.09
N THR A 207 11.51 3.74 20.45
CA THR A 207 10.63 4.10 21.57
C THR A 207 9.15 4.07 21.16
N MET A 208 8.24 4.25 22.11
CA MET A 208 6.80 4.31 21.83
C MET A 208 6.33 5.68 21.31
N LEU A 209 7.24 6.60 20.95
CA LEU A 209 6.87 7.95 20.49
C LEU A 209 5.99 7.90 19.23
N LYS A 210 6.34 7.07 18.24
CA LYS A 210 5.55 6.92 17.02
C LYS A 210 4.18 6.26 17.27
N CYS A 211 4.09 5.38 18.27
CA CYS A 211 2.79 4.85 18.71
C CYS A 211 1.90 5.94 19.31
N LYS A 212 2.46 6.81 20.18
CA LYS A 212 1.74 7.95 20.77
C LYS A 212 1.25 8.91 19.70
N LYS A 213 2.12 9.29 18.76
CA LYS A 213 1.78 10.12 17.59
C LYS A 213 0.65 9.48 16.76
N THR A 214 0.69 8.16 16.56
CA THR A 214 -0.37 7.43 15.85
C THR A 214 -1.73 7.51 16.56
N ILE A 215 -1.75 7.48 17.89
CA ILE A 215 -2.97 7.64 18.71
C ILE A 215 -3.54 9.05 18.56
N GLU A 216 -2.68 10.06 18.65
CA GLU A 216 -3.03 11.48 18.47
C GLU A 216 -3.63 11.72 17.07
N LEU A 217 -2.96 11.26 16.02
CA LEU A 217 -3.48 11.35 14.65
C LEU A 217 -4.85 10.71 14.49
N LYS A 218 -5.06 9.50 15.04
CA LYS A 218 -6.36 8.83 14.95
C LYS A 218 -7.48 9.67 15.58
N LYS A 219 -7.18 10.37 16.68
CA LYS A 219 -8.10 11.31 17.32
C LYS A 219 -8.36 12.51 16.40
N GLU A 220 -7.30 13.14 15.88
CA GLU A 220 -7.42 14.29 14.98
C GLU A 220 -8.21 13.98 13.70
N PHE A 221 -7.96 12.82 13.07
CA PHE A 221 -8.74 12.33 11.95
C PHE A 221 -10.23 12.23 12.29
N LYS A 222 -10.57 11.74 13.49
CA LYS A 222 -11.96 11.61 13.92
C LYS A 222 -12.60 12.97 14.19
N GLU A 223 -11.91 13.86 14.89
CA GLU A 223 -12.40 15.19 15.28
C GLU A 223 -12.59 16.12 14.07
N ASN A 224 -11.75 15.95 13.03
CA ASN A 224 -11.84 16.71 11.79
C ASN A 224 -12.77 16.10 10.72
N ASP A 225 -13.58 15.10 11.08
CA ASP A 225 -14.53 14.42 10.19
C ASP A 225 -13.84 13.69 9.00
N CYS A 226 -12.62 13.20 9.24
CA CYS A 226 -11.78 12.45 8.31
C CYS A 226 -11.51 11.01 8.81
N LYS A 227 -12.44 10.43 9.58
CA LYS A 227 -12.31 9.07 10.09
C LYS A 227 -12.16 8.05 8.95
N MET A 228 -11.12 7.22 9.04
CA MET A 228 -10.94 6.03 8.20
C MET A 228 -11.53 4.78 8.88
N ASN A 229 -11.92 3.80 8.07
CA ASN A 229 -12.19 2.44 8.51
C ASN A 229 -10.91 1.77 9.04
N TYR A 230 -11.04 0.62 9.72
CA TYR A 230 -9.90 -0.04 10.39
C TYR A 230 -8.76 -0.40 9.44
N TYR A 231 -9.07 -0.81 8.21
CA TYR A 231 -8.06 -1.03 7.15
C TYR A 231 -7.27 0.21 6.73
N GLY A 232 -7.61 1.40 7.23
CA GLY A 232 -6.82 2.62 7.10
C GLY A 232 -5.76 2.79 8.20
N TYR A 233 -5.72 1.94 9.23
CA TYR A 233 -4.73 2.03 10.32
C TYR A 233 -3.28 2.09 9.82
N PRO A 234 -2.83 1.25 8.87
CA PRO A 234 -1.47 1.34 8.33
C PRO A 234 -1.13 2.71 7.74
N ILE A 235 -2.09 3.41 7.13
CA ILE A 235 -1.90 4.75 6.55
C ILE A 235 -1.68 5.79 7.65
N ILE A 236 -2.42 5.69 8.77
CA ILE A 236 -2.23 6.57 9.94
C ILE A 236 -0.81 6.35 10.52
N GLY A 237 -0.39 5.10 10.65
CA GLY A 237 0.97 4.76 11.09
C GLY A 237 2.04 5.32 10.17
N ALA A 238 1.85 5.17 8.86
CA ALA A 238 2.80 5.64 7.87
C ALA A 238 2.90 7.19 7.87
N ILE A 239 1.78 7.88 8.05
CA ILE A 239 1.78 9.33 8.28
C ILE A 239 2.54 9.65 9.57
N SER A 240 2.37 8.93 10.67
CA SER A 240 3.12 9.18 11.93
C SER A 240 4.65 9.17 11.79
N LEU A 241 5.18 8.49 10.76
CA LEU A 241 6.61 8.41 10.51
C LEU A 241 7.19 9.74 10.00
N LEU A 242 6.37 10.56 9.32
CA LEU A 242 6.79 11.82 8.74
C LEU A 242 6.99 12.91 9.81
N ASP A 243 7.79 13.91 9.46
CA ASP A 243 7.90 15.16 10.21
C ASP A 243 6.95 16.20 9.61
N TYR A 244 6.01 16.68 10.42
CA TYR A 244 4.94 17.60 10.02
C TYR A 244 4.22 18.10 11.27
N ARG A 245 3.48 19.20 11.08
CA ARG A 245 2.54 19.73 12.07
C ARG A 245 1.17 19.08 11.90
N GLU A 246 0.64 18.53 12.99
CA GLU A 246 -0.54 17.67 12.96
C GLU A 246 -1.83 18.40 12.53
N ASP A 247 -1.99 19.64 12.97
CA ASP A 247 -3.08 20.53 12.58
C ASP A 247 -3.09 20.77 11.07
N GLU A 248 -1.91 21.05 10.51
CA GLU A 248 -1.74 21.38 9.09
C GLU A 248 -2.01 20.16 8.18
N ILE A 249 -1.44 18.98 8.51
CA ILE A 249 -1.58 17.80 7.64
C ILE A 249 -3.03 17.32 7.54
N ILE A 250 -3.79 17.38 8.64
CA ILE A 250 -5.18 16.90 8.67
C ILE A 250 -6.09 17.86 7.89
N GLU A 251 -5.86 19.17 8.02
CA GLU A 251 -6.56 20.17 7.22
C GLU A 251 -6.30 19.98 5.72
N GLU A 252 -5.04 19.75 5.32
CA GLU A 252 -4.68 19.50 3.93
C GLU A 252 -5.33 18.23 3.39
N ILE A 253 -5.33 17.14 4.16
CA ILE A 253 -6.00 15.88 3.79
C ILE A 253 -7.50 16.10 3.59
N LYS A 254 -8.13 16.85 4.51
CA LYS A 254 -9.55 17.20 4.41
C LYS A 254 -9.84 18.01 3.15
N ASN A 255 -9.00 19.00 2.86
CA ASN A 255 -9.11 19.84 1.67
C ASN A 255 -8.97 19.04 0.37
N VAL A 256 -8.00 18.12 0.31
CA VAL A 256 -7.84 17.20 -0.84
C VAL A 256 -9.06 16.27 -0.97
N SER A 257 -9.55 15.71 0.13
CA SER A 257 -10.73 14.83 0.12
C SER A 257 -11.99 15.57 -0.33
N ASN A 258 -12.17 16.83 0.07
CA ASN A 258 -13.29 17.66 -0.37
C ASN A 258 -13.19 17.99 -1.86
N LYS A 259 -12.00 18.33 -2.37
CA LYS A 259 -11.79 18.55 -3.82
C LYS A 259 -12.10 17.29 -4.63
N LEU A 260 -11.57 16.15 -4.21
CA LEU A 260 -11.82 14.88 -4.88
C LEU A 260 -13.30 14.51 -4.85
N LYS A 261 -14.05 14.83 -3.78
CA LYS A 261 -15.48 14.50 -3.67
C LYS A 261 -16.30 15.03 -4.84
N GLU A 262 -15.94 16.20 -5.37
CA GLU A 262 -16.65 16.86 -6.48
C GLU A 262 -16.30 16.28 -7.86
N GLU A 263 -15.26 15.44 -7.95
CA GLU A 263 -14.87 14.78 -9.20
C GLU A 263 -15.61 13.45 -9.43
N LYS A 264 -16.04 13.24 -10.68
CA LYS A 264 -16.70 11.99 -11.09
C LYS A 264 -15.78 10.79 -10.82
N GLY A 265 -16.29 9.80 -10.08
CA GLY A 265 -15.55 8.60 -9.68
C GLY A 265 -14.97 8.66 -8.27
N PHE A 266 -14.95 9.82 -7.61
CA PHE A 266 -14.43 9.99 -6.25
C PHE A 266 -15.49 10.38 -5.21
N GLY A 267 -16.74 10.61 -5.64
CA GLY A 267 -17.86 10.94 -4.77
C GLY A 267 -18.21 9.86 -3.73
N ASN A 268 -19.16 10.19 -2.84
CA ASN A 268 -19.56 9.31 -1.73
C ASN A 268 -20.17 7.97 -2.19
N TRP A 269 -20.83 7.94 -3.35
CA TRP A 269 -21.46 6.73 -3.90
C TRP A 269 -20.49 5.85 -4.69
N SER A 270 -19.40 6.41 -5.22
CA SER A 270 -18.44 5.66 -6.04
C SER A 270 -17.28 5.14 -5.20
N LEU A 271 -16.55 6.03 -4.54
CA LEU A 271 -15.36 5.68 -3.76
C LEU A 271 -15.67 5.56 -2.28
N GLY A 272 -16.60 6.38 -1.79
CA GLY A 272 -16.91 6.50 -0.37
C GLY A 272 -15.91 7.39 0.38
N LYS A 273 -16.38 7.99 1.47
CA LYS A 273 -15.61 8.98 2.24
C LYS A 273 -14.32 8.39 2.82
N SER A 274 -14.39 7.23 3.46
CA SER A 274 -13.22 6.59 4.09
C SER A 274 -12.10 6.37 3.07
N ASN A 275 -12.39 5.73 1.94
CA ASN A 275 -11.40 5.46 0.90
C ASN A 275 -10.86 6.74 0.27
N ARG A 276 -11.71 7.75 0.07
CA ARG A 276 -11.26 9.05 -0.43
C ARG A 276 -10.29 9.74 0.54
N VAL A 277 -10.56 9.68 1.84
CA VAL A 277 -9.63 10.21 2.86
C VAL A 277 -8.31 9.45 2.84
N MET A 278 -8.32 8.13 2.63
CA MET A 278 -7.09 7.33 2.48
C MET A 278 -6.26 7.74 1.27
N ILE A 279 -6.89 7.93 0.10
CA ILE A 279 -6.18 8.40 -1.10
C ILE A 279 -5.68 9.84 -0.91
N SER A 280 -6.45 10.68 -0.24
CA SER A 280 -6.04 12.05 0.07
C SER A 280 -4.82 12.07 1.00
N SER A 281 -4.84 11.20 2.02
CA SER A 281 -3.74 10.96 2.95
C SER A 281 -2.48 10.50 2.23
N ALA A 282 -2.61 9.59 1.27
CA ALA A 282 -1.51 9.16 0.43
C ALA A 282 -0.85 10.31 -0.35
N ILE A 283 -1.66 11.15 -0.99
CA ILE A 283 -1.16 12.28 -1.77
C ILE A 283 -0.41 13.25 -0.86
N VAL A 284 -1.04 13.67 0.24
CA VAL A 284 -0.44 14.63 1.18
C VAL A 284 0.83 14.05 1.79
N ALA A 285 0.79 12.81 2.31
CA ALA A 285 1.96 12.12 2.86
C ALA A 285 3.12 12.04 1.86
N SER A 286 2.83 11.77 0.58
CA SER A 286 3.84 11.72 -0.48
C SER A 286 4.53 13.06 -0.71
N ILE A 287 3.82 14.17 -0.50
CA ILE A 287 4.34 15.52 -0.73
C ILE A 287 5.25 15.93 0.42
N TYR A 288 4.86 15.68 1.66
CA TYR A 288 5.75 15.88 2.81
C TYR A 288 7.00 15.01 2.71
N ALA A 289 6.86 13.76 2.26
CA ALA A 289 8.00 12.90 2.02
C ALA A 289 8.96 13.49 0.96
N ASP A 290 8.42 13.98 -0.17
CA ASP A 290 9.22 14.64 -1.22
C ASP A 290 9.94 15.90 -0.68
N PHE A 291 9.29 16.70 0.17
CA PHE A 291 9.91 17.88 0.79
C PHE A 291 11.07 17.50 1.72
N ILE A 292 10.86 16.55 2.62
CA ILE A 292 11.90 16.06 3.55
C ILE A 292 13.09 15.50 2.77
N GLN A 293 12.85 14.77 1.68
CA GLN A 293 13.91 14.22 0.83
C GLN A 293 14.77 15.32 0.22
N ASN A 294 14.13 16.38 -0.30
CA ASN A 294 14.82 17.49 -0.95
C ASN A 294 15.59 18.38 0.04
N GLU A 295 15.09 18.54 1.27
CA GLU A 295 15.74 19.38 2.29
C GLU A 295 16.94 18.71 2.95
N ASN A 296 16.84 17.41 3.27
CA ASN A 296 17.83 16.75 4.14
C ASN A 296 18.86 15.90 3.40
N ASN A 297 18.69 15.65 2.09
CA ASN A 297 19.57 14.76 1.30
C ASN A 297 19.68 13.33 1.89
N ILE A 298 18.73 12.92 2.74
CA ILE A 298 18.63 11.60 3.39
C ILE A 298 17.84 10.68 2.45
N GLY A 299 18.47 10.26 1.35
CA GLY A 299 17.78 9.56 0.25
C GLY A 299 17.32 8.13 0.51
N SER A 300 17.82 7.43 1.54
CA SER A 300 17.52 6.00 1.76
C SER A 300 16.38 5.74 2.75
N ILE A 301 16.23 6.55 3.79
CA ILE A 301 15.21 6.39 4.84
C ILE A 301 13.84 6.86 4.33
N THR A 302 13.79 8.03 3.68
CA THR A 302 12.56 8.60 3.11
C THR A 302 11.97 7.75 1.98
N ASN A 303 12.82 7.13 1.14
CA ASN A 303 12.38 6.22 0.08
C ASN A 303 11.71 4.94 0.61
N ASN A 304 12.21 4.38 1.73
CA ASN A 304 11.59 3.19 2.34
C ASN A 304 10.25 3.55 3.00
N ILE A 305 10.16 4.70 3.68
CA ILE A 305 8.89 5.22 4.25
C ILE A 305 7.86 5.46 3.13
N PHE A 306 8.28 6.07 2.00
CA PHE A 306 7.43 6.28 0.83
C PHE A 306 6.93 4.97 0.21
N LEU A 307 7.82 3.99 0.02
CA LEU A 307 7.45 2.66 -0.48
C LEU A 307 6.49 1.94 0.47
N ASN A 308 6.68 2.07 1.79
CA ASN A 308 5.78 1.50 2.78
C ASN A 308 4.42 2.19 2.85
N ILE A 309 4.36 3.52 2.68
CA ILE A 309 3.11 4.26 2.51
C ILE A 309 2.38 3.71 1.27
N VAL A 310 3.06 3.66 0.13
CA VAL A 310 2.53 3.16 -1.16
C VAL A 310 2.02 1.73 -1.03
N VAL A 311 2.80 0.84 -0.44
CA VAL A 311 2.44 -0.57 -0.23
C VAL A 311 1.27 -0.69 0.77
N ALA A 312 1.29 0.04 1.88
CA ALA A 312 0.18 0.06 2.84
C ALA A 312 -1.14 0.51 2.18
N ILE A 313 -1.09 1.52 1.31
CA ILE A 313 -2.25 1.97 0.54
C ILE A 313 -2.67 0.92 -0.48
N GLN A 314 -1.73 0.28 -1.18
CA GLN A 314 -2.03 -0.76 -2.16
C GLN A 314 -2.68 -1.97 -1.51
N ILE A 315 -2.16 -2.44 -0.37
CA ILE A 315 -2.77 -3.50 0.44
C ILE A 315 -4.16 -3.07 0.86
N ALA A 316 -4.32 -1.88 1.45
CA ALA A 316 -5.61 -1.40 1.94
C ALA A 316 -6.66 -1.26 0.82
N CYS A 317 -6.25 -0.86 -0.39
CA CYS A 317 -7.14 -0.78 -1.53
C CYS A 317 -7.48 -2.16 -2.14
N VAL A 318 -6.53 -3.09 -2.17
CA VAL A 318 -6.80 -4.49 -2.56
C VAL A 318 -7.81 -5.11 -1.58
N MET A 319 -7.63 -4.88 -0.27
CA MET A 319 -8.57 -5.34 0.77
C MET A 319 -9.97 -4.72 0.62
N ALA A 320 -10.05 -3.42 0.30
CA ALA A 320 -11.33 -2.76 0.06
C ALA A 320 -12.04 -3.31 -1.20
N ALA A 321 -11.30 -3.62 -2.25
CA ALA A 321 -11.84 -4.20 -3.48
C ALA A 321 -12.34 -5.64 -3.31
N THR A 322 -11.60 -6.47 -2.57
CA THR A 322 -11.98 -7.87 -2.31
C THR A 322 -13.17 -7.98 -1.35
N SER A 323 -13.24 -7.11 -0.33
CA SER A 323 -14.38 -7.07 0.61
C SER A 323 -15.69 -6.67 -0.08
N ALA A 324 -15.64 -5.75 -1.05
CA ALA A 324 -16.81 -5.36 -1.85
C ALA A 324 -17.31 -6.50 -2.76
N ALA A 325 -16.41 -7.32 -3.31
CA ALA A 325 -16.76 -8.49 -4.12
C ALA A 325 -17.41 -9.61 -3.29
N ILE A 326 -16.96 -9.81 -2.05
CA ILE A 326 -17.59 -10.78 -1.13
C ILE A 326 -19.01 -10.30 -0.78
N ALA A 327 -19.18 -9.02 -0.45
CA ALA A 327 -20.49 -8.44 -0.14
C ALA A 327 -21.48 -8.60 -1.32
N SER A 328 -21.05 -8.32 -2.56
CA SER A 328 -21.90 -8.48 -3.75
C SER A 328 -22.23 -9.94 -4.08
N SER A 329 -21.30 -10.87 -3.82
CA SER A 329 -21.54 -12.31 -3.99
C SER A 329 -22.46 -12.90 -2.92
N SER A 330 -22.49 -12.32 -1.72
CA SER A 330 -23.38 -12.74 -0.62
C SER A 330 -24.81 -12.20 -0.72
N SER A 331 -25.03 -11.22 -1.61
CA SER A 331 -26.32 -10.60 -1.89
C SER A 331 -27.05 -11.18 -3.12
N ASN A 332 -26.51 -12.25 -3.72
CA ASN A 332 -27.11 -12.97 -4.85
C ASN A 332 -27.70 -14.32 -4.44
#